data_AF-A0A1D1XS44-F1
#
_entry.id   AF-A0A1D1XS44-F1
#
_cell.length_a   1.000
_cell.length_b   1.000
_cell.length_c   1.000
_cell.angle_alpha   90.00
_cell.angle_beta   90.00
_cell.angle_gamma   90.00
#
_symmetry.space_group_name_H-M   'P 1'
#
loop_
_entity.id
_entity.type
_entity.pdbx_description
1 polymer ?
#
loop_
_entity_poly.entity_id
_entity_poly.type
_entity_poly.pdbx_seq_one_letter_code
_entity_poly.pdbx_strand_id
1 'polypeptide(L)'
;MEHYKSDKKLKKFLHIIEDSPVYPVIYDSNRTVLSLPPIINGAHSAITLMTKNVFIECTATDITKAKIVLNTMVTMFSEYCERKFEVEPVEVVYPNGVSHVYPDLSDYTLEVPLSYVTSQVGVKMEANEVIPLLNKMQLHVKKSTSGNENTLTVSVPPTRSDILHACDVMEDLAIAYGFNKIPETIPATRTEGRRQPLNLFSDLIRLQVAMAGYKEVLTWVLCCYEENFSMLNRKDDGKTSVIIENPRSSEFEAVRTTLMPGLLKSVKHNIDHPRPIK
;
A
#
# COMPACT_ATOMS: atom_id res chain seq x y z
N MET A 1 -30.87 7.00 -2.23
CA MET A 1 -29.67 7.00 -1.37
C MET A 1 -29.92 7.53 0.04
N GLU A 2 -30.84 8.50 0.24
CA GLU A 2 -31.12 9.08 1.57
C GLU A 2 -31.46 8.06 2.66
N HIS A 3 -32.21 7.01 2.33
CA HIS A 3 -32.56 5.94 3.26
C HIS A 3 -31.33 5.25 3.90
N TYR A 4 -30.21 5.17 3.18
CA TYR A 4 -28.99 4.53 3.67
C TYR A 4 -28.03 5.51 4.37
N LYS A 5 -28.32 6.83 4.39
CA LYS A 5 -27.43 7.82 5.03
C LYS A 5 -27.33 7.65 6.55
N SER A 6 -28.34 7.05 7.18
CA SER A 6 -28.33 6.70 8.61
C SER A 6 -27.64 5.38 8.91
N ASP A 7 -27.38 4.54 7.90
CA ASP A 7 -26.75 3.24 8.10
C ASP A 7 -25.25 3.39 8.34
N LYS A 8 -24.75 2.89 9.48
CA LYS A 8 -23.34 3.05 9.88
C LYS A 8 -22.35 2.33 8.95
N LYS A 9 -22.79 1.28 8.25
CA LYS A 9 -21.96 0.48 7.33
C LYS A 9 -22.03 1.04 5.92
N LEU A 10 -23.24 1.20 5.40
CA LEU A 10 -23.47 1.57 4.00
C LEU A 10 -23.15 3.04 3.71
N LYS A 11 -23.34 3.95 4.67
CA LYS A 11 -23.05 5.39 4.50
C LYS A 11 -21.65 5.66 3.94
N LYS A 12 -20.67 4.81 4.27
CA LYS A 12 -19.28 4.95 3.81
C LYS A 12 -19.14 4.79 2.29
N PHE A 13 -20.03 4.08 1.62
CA PHE A 13 -19.94 3.77 0.20
C PHE A 13 -20.89 4.60 -0.67
N LEU A 14 -21.87 5.29 -0.07
CA LEU A 14 -22.89 6.03 -0.83
C LEU A 14 -22.29 7.07 -1.78
N HIS A 15 -21.27 7.81 -1.31
CA HIS A 15 -20.59 8.87 -2.06
C HIS A 15 -19.94 8.39 -3.38
N ILE A 16 -19.77 7.08 -3.58
CA ILE A 16 -19.17 6.53 -4.81
C ILE A 16 -20.10 6.72 -6.01
N ILE A 17 -21.41 6.60 -5.80
CA ILE A 17 -22.41 6.66 -6.89
C ILE A 17 -23.57 7.62 -6.63
N GLU A 18 -23.62 8.30 -5.48
CA GLU A 18 -24.73 9.17 -5.09
C GLU A 18 -25.00 10.30 -6.12
N ASP A 19 -23.93 10.92 -6.63
CA ASP A 19 -24.01 12.02 -7.61
C ASP A 19 -24.00 11.53 -9.07
N SER A 20 -23.98 10.21 -9.30
CA SER A 20 -23.96 9.64 -10.64
C SER A 20 -25.33 9.78 -11.32
N PRO A 21 -25.39 10.18 -12.61
CA PRO A 21 -26.66 10.24 -13.35
C PRO A 21 -27.27 8.85 -13.59
N VAL A 22 -26.45 7.79 -13.50
CA VAL A 22 -26.86 6.40 -13.68
C VAL A 22 -26.27 5.53 -12.58
N TYR A 23 -27.02 4.48 -12.20
CA TYR A 23 -26.63 3.55 -11.15
C TYR A 23 -26.32 2.19 -11.78
N PRO A 24 -25.20 1.54 -11.44
CA PRO A 24 -24.92 0.21 -11.95
C PRO A 24 -25.85 -0.80 -11.27
N VAL A 25 -26.53 -1.61 -12.07
CA VAL A 25 -27.46 -2.65 -11.58
C VAL A 25 -27.21 -3.93 -12.35
N ILE A 26 -27.23 -5.06 -11.65
CA ILE A 26 -27.15 -6.38 -12.26
C ILE A 26 -28.53 -7.03 -12.22
N TYR A 27 -29.00 -7.52 -13.37
CA TYR A 27 -30.30 -8.17 -13.54
C TYR A 27 -30.14 -9.62 -14.01
N ASP A 28 -31.09 -10.48 -13.64
CA ASP A 28 -31.26 -11.79 -14.25
C ASP A 28 -32.19 -11.74 -15.49
N SER A 29 -32.44 -12.91 -16.10
CA SER A 29 -33.35 -13.04 -17.26
C SER A 29 -34.81 -12.66 -16.95
N ASN A 30 -35.23 -12.76 -15.68
CA ASN A 30 -36.57 -12.39 -15.21
C ASN A 30 -36.67 -10.91 -14.81
N ARG A 31 -35.59 -10.12 -15.02
CA ARG A 31 -35.45 -8.73 -14.58
C ARG A 31 -35.49 -8.57 -13.05
N THR A 32 -35.10 -9.60 -12.31
CA THR A 32 -34.86 -9.52 -10.87
C THR A 32 -33.53 -8.83 -10.61
N VAL A 33 -33.51 -7.84 -9.71
CA VAL A 33 -32.28 -7.15 -9.30
C VAL A 33 -31.43 -8.09 -8.44
N LEU A 34 -30.23 -8.40 -8.90
CA LEU A 34 -29.24 -9.23 -8.20
C LEU A 34 -28.36 -8.39 -7.27
N SER A 35 -27.91 -7.23 -7.73
CA SER A 35 -27.10 -6.30 -6.92
C SER A 35 -27.19 -4.87 -7.45
N LEU A 36 -26.91 -3.92 -6.56
CA LEU A 36 -26.63 -2.51 -6.84
C LEU A 36 -25.19 -2.21 -6.38
N PRO A 37 -24.17 -2.55 -7.18
CA PRO A 37 -22.79 -2.25 -6.81
C PRO A 37 -22.55 -0.73 -6.64
N PRO A 38 -21.66 -0.28 -5.76
CA PRO A 38 -20.95 -1.02 -4.72
C PRO A 38 -21.71 -1.02 -3.37
N ILE A 39 -23.04 -0.81 -3.37
CA ILE A 39 -23.80 -0.49 -2.17
C ILE A 39 -24.35 -1.75 -1.49
N ILE A 40 -25.17 -2.53 -2.19
CA ILE A 40 -25.91 -3.64 -1.58
C ILE A 40 -26.29 -4.70 -2.61
N ASN A 41 -26.36 -5.95 -2.14
CA ASN A 41 -26.84 -7.08 -2.93
C ASN A 41 -28.32 -7.35 -2.66
N GLY A 42 -29.01 -7.94 -3.64
CA GLY A 42 -30.43 -8.29 -3.53
C GLY A 42 -30.66 -9.42 -2.51
N ALA A 43 -31.77 -9.35 -1.78
CA ALA A 43 -32.15 -10.41 -0.83
C ALA A 43 -32.49 -11.73 -1.54
N HIS A 44 -32.95 -11.67 -2.80
CA HIS A 44 -33.28 -12.83 -3.61
C HIS A 44 -32.06 -13.71 -3.93
N SER A 45 -30.90 -13.10 -4.14
CA SER A 45 -29.62 -13.76 -4.45
C SER A 45 -28.73 -13.96 -3.21
N ALA A 46 -29.30 -13.85 -2.01
CA ALA A 46 -28.54 -13.98 -0.78
C ALA A 46 -27.97 -15.39 -0.60
N ILE A 47 -26.68 -15.48 -0.31
CA ILE A 47 -25.98 -16.74 -0.04
C ILE A 47 -26.31 -17.19 1.39
N THR A 48 -26.63 -18.47 1.55
CA THR A 48 -26.92 -19.11 2.84
C THR A 48 -26.10 -20.38 3.01
N LEU A 49 -26.12 -21.00 4.19
CA LEU A 49 -25.45 -22.28 4.44
C LEU A 49 -26.01 -23.44 3.59
N MET A 50 -27.17 -23.26 2.97
CA MET A 50 -27.81 -24.24 2.09
C MET A 50 -27.48 -24.02 0.61
N THR A 51 -26.79 -22.93 0.27
CA THR A 51 -26.43 -22.60 -1.11
C THR A 51 -25.46 -23.64 -1.66
N LYS A 52 -25.77 -24.18 -2.86
CA LYS A 52 -24.94 -25.21 -3.52
C LYS A 52 -24.01 -24.61 -4.57
N ASN A 53 -24.56 -23.80 -5.47
CA ASN A 53 -23.83 -23.16 -6.56
C ASN A 53 -23.77 -21.66 -6.30
N VAL A 54 -22.61 -21.05 -6.50
CA VAL A 54 -22.37 -19.63 -6.23
C VAL A 54 -21.96 -18.94 -7.52
N PHE A 55 -22.70 -17.90 -7.90
CA PHE A 55 -22.33 -16.98 -8.97
C PHE A 55 -21.58 -15.79 -8.35
N ILE A 56 -20.37 -15.52 -8.83
CA ILE A 56 -19.52 -14.42 -8.34
C ILE A 56 -19.39 -13.38 -9.45
N GLU A 57 -19.80 -12.16 -9.15
CA GLU A 57 -19.56 -10.99 -10.00
C GLU A 57 -18.54 -10.06 -9.35
N CYS A 58 -17.77 -9.36 -10.18
CA CYS A 58 -16.84 -8.33 -9.75
C CYS A 58 -16.95 -7.12 -10.68
N THR A 59 -17.63 -6.07 -10.21
CA THR A 59 -17.72 -4.77 -10.88
C THR A 59 -16.70 -3.80 -10.30
N ALA A 60 -15.87 -3.20 -11.16
CA ALA A 60 -14.87 -2.21 -10.75
C ALA A 60 -14.55 -1.21 -11.86
N THR A 61 -13.92 -0.10 -11.49
CA THR A 61 -13.34 0.87 -12.42
C THR A 61 -11.99 0.41 -12.99
N ASP A 62 -11.29 -0.48 -12.28
CA ASP A 62 -10.03 -1.10 -12.68
C ASP A 62 -10.25 -2.58 -12.98
N ILE A 63 -10.19 -2.93 -14.27
CA ILE A 63 -10.42 -4.29 -14.75
C ILE A 63 -9.37 -5.28 -14.22
N THR A 64 -8.12 -4.87 -14.12
CA THR A 64 -7.02 -5.68 -13.61
C THR A 64 -7.25 -6.07 -12.15
N LYS A 65 -7.68 -5.11 -11.32
CA LYS A 65 -8.03 -5.40 -9.91
C LYS A 65 -9.27 -6.28 -9.80
N ALA A 66 -10.29 -6.06 -10.63
CA ALA A 66 -11.46 -6.94 -10.66
C ALA A 66 -11.09 -8.39 -11.01
N LYS A 67 -10.22 -8.59 -12.01
CA LYS A 67 -9.70 -9.91 -12.37
C LYS A 67 -8.95 -10.56 -11.21
N ILE A 68 -8.06 -9.82 -10.54
CA ILE A 68 -7.32 -10.33 -9.37
C ILE A 68 -8.29 -10.74 -8.26
N VAL A 69 -9.25 -9.89 -7.89
CA VAL A 69 -10.24 -10.21 -6.84
C VAL A 69 -11.05 -11.45 -7.21
N LEU A 70 -11.52 -11.54 -8.45
CA LEU A 70 -12.24 -12.71 -8.94
C LEU A 70 -11.39 -13.97 -8.86
N ASN A 71 -10.17 -13.92 -9.40
CA ASN A 71 -9.22 -15.03 -9.40
C ASN A 71 -8.87 -15.48 -7.97
N THR A 72 -8.63 -14.55 -7.04
CA THR A 72 -8.39 -14.86 -5.63
C THR A 72 -9.60 -15.55 -5.00
N MET A 73 -10.81 -15.01 -5.18
CA MET A 73 -12.04 -15.60 -4.63
C MET A 73 -12.27 -17.02 -5.14
N VAL A 74 -12.23 -17.22 -6.47
CA VAL A 74 -12.52 -18.54 -7.05
C VAL A 74 -11.44 -19.55 -6.72
N THR A 75 -10.16 -19.18 -6.77
CA THR A 75 -9.05 -20.11 -6.45
C THR A 75 -9.08 -20.53 -4.98
N MET A 76 -9.34 -19.60 -4.04
CA MET A 76 -9.44 -19.91 -2.61
C MET A 76 -10.60 -20.83 -2.26
N PHE A 77 -11.80 -20.60 -2.82
CA PHE A 77 -12.99 -21.36 -2.44
C PHE A 77 -13.22 -22.62 -3.29
N SER A 78 -12.55 -22.75 -4.43
CA SER A 78 -12.66 -23.92 -5.31
C SER A 78 -12.24 -25.25 -4.65
N GLU A 79 -11.46 -25.22 -3.56
CA GLU A 79 -11.13 -26.42 -2.78
C GLU A 79 -12.37 -27.07 -2.15
N TYR A 80 -13.41 -26.27 -1.87
CA TYR A 80 -14.65 -26.71 -1.22
C TYR A 80 -15.74 -27.15 -2.22
N CYS A 81 -15.47 -27.06 -3.52
CA CYS A 81 -16.37 -27.58 -4.54
C CYS A 81 -16.38 -29.12 -4.54
N GLU A 82 -17.48 -29.71 -5.03
CA GLU A 82 -17.58 -31.17 -5.22
C GLU A 82 -16.44 -31.68 -6.11
N ARG A 83 -16.15 -30.95 -7.20
CA ARG A 83 -14.93 -31.09 -7.99
C ARG A 83 -13.91 -30.05 -7.53
N LYS A 84 -12.92 -30.52 -6.77
CA LYS A 84 -11.92 -29.65 -6.15
C LYS A 84 -11.08 -28.93 -7.21
N PHE A 85 -10.83 -27.64 -6.97
CA PHE A 85 -10.02 -26.78 -7.84
C PHE A 85 -10.58 -26.62 -9.26
N GLU A 86 -11.88 -26.86 -9.44
CA GLU A 86 -12.60 -26.63 -10.70
C GLU A 86 -13.49 -25.39 -10.54
N VAL A 87 -13.45 -24.51 -11.54
CA VAL A 87 -14.27 -23.28 -11.60
C VAL A 87 -15.01 -23.28 -12.92
N GLU A 88 -16.33 -23.07 -12.86
CA GLU A 88 -17.16 -22.98 -14.06
C GLU A 88 -16.90 -21.64 -14.78
N PRO A 89 -16.52 -21.65 -16.07
CA PRO A 89 -16.23 -20.43 -16.82
C PRO A 89 -17.52 -19.68 -17.18
N VAL A 90 -17.47 -18.35 -17.09
CA VAL A 90 -18.58 -17.45 -17.43
C VAL A 90 -18.15 -16.52 -18.56
N GLU A 91 -18.98 -16.43 -19.60
CA GLU A 91 -18.79 -15.47 -20.69
C GLU A 91 -19.34 -14.10 -20.28
N VAL A 92 -18.49 -13.07 -20.38
CA VAL A 92 -18.84 -11.67 -20.15
C VAL A 92 -18.79 -10.92 -21.48
N VAL A 93 -19.94 -10.40 -21.90
CA VAL A 93 -20.09 -9.61 -23.13
C VAL A 93 -20.04 -8.12 -22.81
N TYR A 94 -19.07 -7.41 -23.38
CA TYR A 94 -18.90 -5.97 -23.20
C TYR A 94 -19.80 -5.17 -24.17
N PRO A 95 -20.08 -3.88 -23.88
CA PRO A 95 -20.92 -3.04 -24.74
C PRO A 95 -20.41 -2.88 -26.18
N ASN A 96 -19.11 -3.08 -26.40
CA ASN A 96 -18.49 -3.07 -27.72
C ASN A 96 -18.69 -4.37 -28.52
N GLY A 97 -19.42 -5.34 -27.97
CA GLY A 97 -19.66 -6.66 -28.57
C GLY A 97 -18.53 -7.66 -28.39
N VAL A 98 -17.43 -7.29 -27.74
CA VAL A 98 -16.33 -8.21 -27.42
C VAL A 98 -16.75 -9.07 -26.23
N SER A 99 -16.60 -10.39 -26.37
CA SER A 99 -16.81 -11.32 -25.27
C SER A 99 -15.49 -11.89 -24.75
N HIS A 100 -15.43 -12.09 -23.44
CA HIS A 100 -14.30 -12.69 -22.75
C HIS A 100 -14.80 -13.75 -21.77
N VAL A 101 -14.06 -14.84 -21.63
CA VAL A 101 -14.35 -15.90 -20.66
C VAL A 101 -13.57 -15.63 -19.38
N TYR A 102 -14.26 -15.70 -18.24
CA TYR A 102 -13.70 -15.51 -16.91
C TYR A 102 -14.01 -16.70 -15.99
N PRO A 103 -13.19 -16.96 -14.96
CA PRO A 103 -11.90 -16.33 -14.66
C PRO A 103 -10.79 -16.73 -15.65
N ASP A 104 -9.84 -15.82 -15.88
CA ASP A 104 -8.60 -16.14 -16.60
C ASP A 104 -7.57 -16.61 -15.57
N LEU A 105 -7.38 -17.92 -15.49
CA LEU A 105 -6.46 -18.59 -14.56
C LEU A 105 -5.15 -19.03 -15.25
N SER A 106 -4.78 -18.36 -16.34
CA SER A 106 -3.53 -18.66 -17.03
C SER A 106 -2.31 -18.26 -16.19
N ASP A 107 -1.28 -19.11 -16.21
CA ASP A 107 -0.02 -18.83 -15.52
C ASP A 107 0.75 -17.73 -16.26
N TYR A 108 1.29 -16.79 -15.49
CA TYR A 108 2.23 -15.81 -16.02
C TYR A 108 3.64 -16.39 -15.96
N THR A 109 4.34 -16.43 -17.10
CA THR A 109 5.71 -16.96 -17.17
C THR A 109 6.74 -15.84 -17.16
N LEU A 110 7.71 -15.93 -16.24
CA LEU A 110 8.84 -15.00 -16.13
C LEU A 110 10.16 -15.77 -16.32
N GLU A 111 11.07 -15.23 -17.11
CA GLU A 111 12.44 -15.73 -17.21
C GLU A 111 13.37 -14.91 -16.32
N VAL A 112 14.08 -15.57 -15.41
CA VAL A 112 14.96 -14.91 -14.44
C VAL A 112 16.34 -15.54 -14.46
N PRO A 113 17.43 -14.76 -14.59
CA PRO A 113 18.79 -15.28 -14.46
C PRO A 113 19.05 -15.80 -13.05
N LEU A 114 19.60 -17.01 -12.92
CA LEU A 114 19.99 -17.57 -11.62
C LEU A 114 21.01 -16.67 -10.91
N SER A 115 21.94 -16.09 -11.68
CA SER A 115 22.97 -15.17 -11.20
C SER A 115 22.38 -13.91 -10.56
N TYR A 116 21.31 -13.36 -11.13
CA TYR A 116 20.63 -12.20 -10.58
C TYR A 116 20.06 -12.51 -9.20
N VAL A 117 19.23 -13.55 -9.12
CA VAL A 117 18.55 -13.91 -7.87
C VAL A 117 19.54 -14.25 -6.75
N THR A 118 20.56 -15.06 -7.04
CA THR A 118 21.56 -15.47 -6.04
C THR A 118 22.47 -14.33 -5.60
N SER A 119 22.92 -13.47 -6.53
CA SER A 119 23.79 -12.33 -6.21
C SER A 119 23.08 -11.27 -5.38
N GLN A 120 21.80 -10.99 -5.64
CA GLN A 120 21.04 -10.01 -4.87
C GLN A 120 20.75 -10.49 -3.45
N VAL A 121 20.48 -11.79 -3.25
CA VAL A 121 20.31 -12.37 -1.90
C VAL A 121 21.66 -12.46 -1.16
N GLY A 122 22.78 -12.50 -1.88
CA GLY A 122 24.12 -12.60 -1.30
C GLY A 122 24.54 -14.03 -0.95
N VAL A 123 23.91 -15.03 -1.57
CA VAL A 123 24.20 -16.46 -1.36
C VAL A 123 24.61 -17.11 -2.67
N LYS A 124 25.65 -17.96 -2.64
CA LYS A 124 26.04 -18.77 -3.81
C LYS A 124 25.27 -20.08 -3.76
N MET A 125 24.31 -20.26 -4.64
CA MET A 125 23.46 -21.45 -4.72
C MET A 125 23.34 -21.94 -6.15
N GLU A 126 23.29 -23.24 -6.31
CA GLU A 126 23.04 -23.86 -7.61
C GLU A 126 21.53 -23.93 -7.91
N ALA A 127 21.16 -24.06 -9.19
CA ALA A 127 19.75 -24.15 -9.60
C ALA A 127 18.98 -25.25 -8.85
N ASN A 128 19.64 -26.38 -8.57
CA ASN A 128 19.05 -27.53 -7.87
C ASN A 128 18.67 -27.22 -6.41
N GLU A 129 19.30 -26.23 -5.79
CA GLU A 129 19.00 -25.79 -4.42
C GLU A 129 17.94 -24.67 -4.40
N VAL A 130 17.92 -23.84 -5.44
CA VAL A 130 16.99 -22.72 -5.59
C VAL A 130 15.58 -23.19 -5.96
N ILE A 131 15.45 -24.14 -6.89
CA ILE A 131 14.15 -24.68 -7.34
C ILE A 131 13.28 -25.20 -6.18
N PRO A 132 13.75 -26.04 -5.23
CA PRO A 132 12.90 -26.50 -4.13
C PRO A 132 12.51 -25.38 -3.17
N LEU A 133 13.30 -24.31 -3.05
CA LEU A 133 12.95 -23.16 -2.22
C LEU A 133 11.84 -22.33 -2.87
N LEU A 134 11.94 -22.04 -4.15
CA LEU A 134 10.90 -21.32 -4.88
C LEU A 134 9.60 -22.14 -4.99
N ASN A 135 9.69 -23.46 -5.16
CA ASN A 135 8.52 -24.34 -5.11
C ASN A 135 7.82 -24.32 -3.74
N LYS A 136 8.55 -24.16 -2.62
CA LYS A 136 7.92 -23.97 -1.29
C LYS A 136 7.12 -22.67 -1.19
N MET A 137 7.51 -21.65 -1.95
CA MET A 137 6.79 -20.37 -2.09
C MET A 137 5.68 -20.43 -3.15
N GLN A 138 5.31 -21.63 -3.60
CA GLN A 138 4.30 -21.87 -4.63
C GLN A 138 4.65 -21.28 -6.00
N LEU A 139 5.95 -21.08 -6.28
CA LEU A 139 6.44 -20.73 -7.60
C LEU A 139 6.98 -21.95 -8.30
N HIS A 140 6.31 -22.35 -9.39
CA HIS A 140 6.71 -23.50 -10.17
C HIS A 140 7.87 -23.12 -11.08
N VAL A 141 9.07 -23.56 -10.71
CA VAL A 141 10.29 -23.21 -11.43
C VAL A 141 10.81 -24.40 -12.22
N LYS A 142 11.12 -24.16 -13.50
CA LYS A 142 11.85 -25.08 -14.36
C LYS A 142 13.21 -24.49 -14.70
N LYS A 143 14.24 -25.33 -14.73
CA LYS A 143 15.54 -24.94 -15.27
C LYS A 143 15.41 -24.75 -16.76
N SER A 144 15.86 -23.60 -17.26
CA SER A 144 16.01 -23.33 -18.68
C SER A 144 17.47 -22.96 -18.96
N THR A 145 17.89 -23.15 -20.20
CA THR A 145 19.20 -22.72 -20.66
C THR A 145 18.97 -21.85 -21.88
N SER A 146 19.17 -20.54 -21.73
CA SER A 146 19.15 -19.60 -22.86
C SER A 146 20.59 -19.23 -23.20
N GLY A 147 21.15 -19.88 -24.23
CA GLY A 147 22.56 -19.70 -24.60
C GLY A 147 23.55 -20.30 -23.59
N ASN A 148 24.50 -19.50 -23.11
CA ASN A 148 25.55 -19.91 -22.15
C ASN A 148 25.20 -19.59 -20.68
N GLU A 149 24.03 -19.02 -20.39
CA GLU A 149 23.62 -18.63 -19.04
C GLU A 149 22.55 -19.56 -18.46
N ASN A 150 22.68 -19.89 -17.17
CA ASN A 150 21.67 -20.63 -16.43
C ASN A 150 20.48 -19.71 -16.09
N THR A 151 19.33 -19.96 -16.70
CA THR A 151 18.09 -19.22 -16.45
C THR A 151 17.04 -20.09 -15.76
N LEU A 152 16.13 -19.45 -15.04
CA LEU A 152 14.99 -20.06 -14.39
C LEU A 152 13.72 -19.56 -15.08
N THR A 153 12.91 -20.49 -15.59
CA THR A 153 11.57 -20.19 -16.08
C THR A 153 10.61 -20.39 -14.93
N VAL A 154 10.04 -19.30 -14.43
CA VAL A 154 9.13 -19.25 -13.28
C VAL A 154 7.70 -19.14 -13.80
N SER A 155 6.88 -20.15 -13.52
CA SER A 155 5.42 -20.11 -13.70
C SER A 155 4.81 -19.51 -12.44
N VAL A 156 4.27 -18.31 -12.57
CA VAL A 156 3.58 -17.58 -11.51
C VAL A 156 2.10 -17.96 -11.56
N PRO A 157 1.57 -18.61 -10.51
CA PRO A 157 0.16 -18.99 -10.47
C PRO A 157 -0.74 -17.75 -10.32
N PRO A 158 -2.02 -17.82 -10.71
CA PRO A 158 -2.97 -16.70 -10.59
C PRO A 158 -3.24 -16.28 -9.13
N THR A 159 -2.83 -17.07 -8.15
CA THR A 159 -2.87 -16.73 -6.72
C THR A 159 -1.79 -15.73 -6.30
N ARG A 160 -0.72 -15.58 -7.10
CA ARG A 160 0.45 -14.72 -6.82
C ARG A 160 0.47 -13.49 -7.72
N SER A 161 -0.54 -12.64 -7.59
CA SER A 161 -0.64 -11.37 -8.35
C SER A 161 0.40 -10.32 -7.93
N ASP A 162 1.12 -10.56 -6.83
CA ASP A 162 2.18 -9.71 -6.29
C ASP A 162 3.49 -9.81 -7.08
N ILE A 163 3.70 -10.89 -7.84
CA ILE A 163 4.93 -11.09 -8.61
C ILE A 163 4.81 -10.40 -9.96
N LEU A 164 5.52 -9.29 -10.10
CA LEU A 164 5.53 -8.45 -11.30
C LEU A 164 6.93 -8.39 -11.93
N HIS A 165 7.97 -8.70 -11.16
CA HIS A 165 9.36 -8.54 -11.58
C HIS A 165 10.28 -9.62 -10.97
N ALA A 166 11.48 -9.77 -11.53
CA ALA A 166 12.50 -10.71 -11.06
C ALA A 166 12.93 -10.47 -9.60
N CYS A 167 12.73 -9.25 -9.07
CA CYS A 167 13.00 -8.95 -7.67
C CYS A 167 12.03 -9.66 -6.73
N ASP A 168 10.79 -9.90 -7.14
CA ASP A 168 9.78 -10.55 -6.28
C ASP A 168 10.11 -12.05 -6.15
N VAL A 169 10.65 -12.65 -7.22
CA VAL A 169 11.21 -14.02 -7.18
C VAL A 169 12.45 -14.09 -6.27
N MET A 170 13.29 -13.05 -6.28
CA MET A 170 14.44 -12.95 -5.39
C MET A 170 14.00 -12.82 -3.92
N GLU A 171 12.95 -12.03 -3.65
CA GLU A 171 12.37 -11.89 -2.31
C GLU A 171 11.88 -13.25 -1.78
N ASP A 172 11.10 -13.97 -2.59
CA ASP A 172 10.62 -15.31 -2.24
C ASP A 172 11.76 -16.31 -1.99
N LEU A 173 12.83 -16.25 -2.78
CA LEU A 173 14.01 -17.07 -2.51
C LEU A 173 14.61 -16.73 -1.14
N ALA A 174 14.75 -15.45 -0.82
CA ALA A 174 15.34 -15.00 0.44
C ALA A 174 14.48 -15.40 1.65
N ILE A 175 13.16 -15.28 1.53
CA ILE A 175 12.19 -15.74 2.54
C ILE A 175 12.31 -17.26 2.74
N ALA A 176 12.29 -18.04 1.64
CA ALA A 176 12.36 -19.50 1.69
C ALA A 176 13.70 -20.01 2.24
N TYR A 177 14.79 -19.33 1.91
CA TYR A 177 16.12 -19.61 2.45
C TYR A 177 16.17 -19.32 3.97
N GLY A 178 15.58 -18.19 4.35
CA GLY A 178 15.48 -17.66 5.72
C GLY A 178 16.53 -16.58 5.96
N PHE A 179 16.08 -15.35 6.21
CA PHE A 179 16.96 -14.17 6.36
C PHE A 179 18.08 -14.36 7.38
N ASN A 180 17.82 -15.04 8.50
CA ASN A 180 18.82 -15.26 9.56
C ASN A 180 19.98 -16.17 9.12
N LYS A 181 19.88 -16.88 8.00
CA LYS A 181 20.95 -17.72 7.45
C LYS A 181 21.83 -16.96 6.46
N ILE A 182 21.39 -15.80 5.99
CA ILE A 182 22.15 -14.99 5.04
C ILE A 182 23.34 -14.38 5.79
N PRO A 183 24.58 -14.57 5.33
CA PRO A 183 25.74 -14.03 6.00
C PRO A 183 25.76 -12.50 5.95
N GLU A 184 25.94 -11.86 7.11
CA GLU A 184 26.15 -10.42 7.17
C GLU A 184 27.49 -10.08 6.48
N THR A 185 27.44 -9.14 5.53
CA THR A 185 28.63 -8.68 4.81
C THR A 185 28.71 -7.16 4.86
N ILE A 186 29.93 -6.63 4.92
CA ILE A 186 30.18 -5.19 4.85
C ILE A 186 30.40 -4.83 3.38
N PRO A 187 29.67 -3.85 2.82
CA PRO A 187 29.89 -3.40 1.45
C PRO A 187 31.34 -2.96 1.24
N ALA A 188 31.96 -3.40 0.14
CA ALA A 188 33.35 -3.10 -0.20
C ALA A 188 33.57 -1.66 -0.72
N THR A 189 32.68 -0.72 -0.36
CA THR A 189 32.72 0.67 -0.81
C THR A 189 33.36 1.54 0.27
N ARG A 190 34.49 2.16 -0.05
CA ARG A 190 35.10 3.18 0.82
C ARG A 190 34.51 4.55 0.47
N THR A 191 33.89 5.19 1.44
CA THR A 191 33.36 6.55 1.29
C THR A 191 33.90 7.44 2.39
N GLU A 192 34.17 8.70 2.05
CA GLU A 192 34.52 9.72 3.04
C GLU A 192 33.26 10.52 3.37
N GLY A 193 32.80 10.40 4.62
CA GLY A 193 31.68 11.19 5.12
C GLY A 193 32.08 12.64 5.40
N ARG A 194 31.25 13.59 4.99
CA ARG A 194 31.40 15.01 5.36
C ARG A 194 30.18 15.51 6.10
N ARG A 195 30.39 16.34 7.12
CA ARG A 195 29.30 17.06 7.78
C ARG A 195 28.78 18.15 6.85
N GLN A 196 27.46 18.31 6.78
CA GLN A 196 26.86 19.47 6.12
C GLN A 196 27.28 20.75 6.86
N PRO A 197 27.86 21.77 6.19
CA PRO A 197 28.38 22.96 6.86
C PRO A 197 27.37 23.67 7.76
N LEU A 198 26.10 23.71 7.35
CA LEU A 198 25.01 24.32 8.13
C LEU A 198 24.77 23.61 9.47
N ASN A 199 24.81 22.27 9.48
CA ASN A 199 24.62 21.49 10.71
C ASN A 199 25.81 21.68 11.63
N LEU A 200 27.04 21.64 11.09
CA LEU A 200 28.24 21.91 11.87
C LEU A 200 28.18 23.29 12.52
N PHE A 201 27.79 24.32 11.77
CA PHE A 201 27.63 25.67 12.29
C PHE A 201 26.54 25.75 13.37
N SER A 202 25.39 25.09 13.14
CA SER A 202 24.29 25.04 14.10
C SER A 202 24.69 24.34 15.40
N ASP A 203 25.47 23.26 15.32
CA ASP A 203 25.97 22.53 16.48
C ASP A 203 26.93 23.39 17.32
N LEU A 204 27.80 24.16 16.65
CA LEU A 204 28.71 25.10 17.31
C LEU A 204 27.92 26.20 18.04
N ILE A 205 26.92 26.80 17.39
CA ILE A 205 26.05 27.81 18.02
C ILE A 205 25.30 27.21 19.21
N ARG A 206 24.71 26.01 19.06
CA ARG A 206 23.97 25.34 20.13
C ARG A 206 24.83 25.19 21.39
N LEU A 207 26.09 24.79 21.23
CA LEU A 207 27.03 24.67 22.34
C LEU A 207 27.29 26.03 23.02
N GLN A 208 27.52 27.09 22.23
CA GLN A 208 27.75 28.43 22.79
C GLN A 208 26.52 28.98 23.51
N VAL A 209 25.32 28.75 22.97
CA VAL A 209 24.04 29.15 23.59
C VAL A 209 23.80 28.41 24.90
N ALA A 210 24.13 27.11 24.96
CA ALA A 210 24.07 26.35 26.20
C ALA A 210 25.08 26.85 27.25
N MET A 211 26.31 27.20 26.84
CA MET A 211 27.32 27.79 27.74
C MET A 211 26.91 29.18 28.26
N ALA A 212 26.09 29.92 27.52
CA ALA A 212 25.48 31.17 27.97
C ALA A 212 24.30 30.97 28.95
N GLY A 213 23.96 29.72 29.28
CA GLY A 213 22.93 29.38 30.28
C GLY A 213 21.50 29.28 29.74
N TYR A 214 21.32 29.19 28.43
CA TYR A 214 20.03 28.91 27.79
C TYR A 214 19.78 27.41 27.66
N LYS A 215 18.52 27.00 27.66
CA LYS A 215 18.11 25.61 27.44
C LYS A 215 17.52 25.45 26.05
N GLU A 216 18.01 24.45 25.32
CA GLU A 216 17.42 24.10 24.03
C GLU A 216 16.03 23.50 24.25
N VAL A 217 15.08 23.89 23.40
CA VAL A 217 13.73 23.32 23.37
C VAL A 217 13.39 22.82 21.97
N LEU A 218 12.70 21.69 21.92
CA LEU A 218 12.23 21.09 20.67
C LEU A 218 10.73 21.34 20.55
N THR A 219 10.38 22.19 19.60
CA THR A 219 9.00 22.62 19.36
C THR A 219 8.45 22.01 18.07
N TRP A 220 7.13 21.85 18.00
CA TRP A 220 6.46 21.36 16.79
C TRP A 220 6.75 22.26 15.58
N VAL A 221 6.91 21.63 14.42
CA VAL A 221 7.03 22.33 13.13
C VAL A 221 5.66 22.83 12.66
N LEU A 222 4.60 22.10 13.00
CA LEU A 222 3.21 22.48 12.75
C LEU A 222 2.65 23.26 13.93
N CYS A 223 1.82 24.24 13.63
CA CYS A 223 1.16 25.13 14.59
C CYS A 223 -0.22 25.57 14.09
N CYS A 224 -1.00 26.18 14.97
CA CYS A 224 -2.24 26.84 14.57
C CYS A 224 -1.91 28.07 13.72
N TYR A 225 -2.75 28.34 12.71
CA TYR A 225 -2.56 29.48 11.83
C TYR A 225 -2.56 30.80 12.60
N GLU A 226 -3.47 30.95 13.56
CA GLU A 226 -3.59 32.16 14.39
C GLU A 226 -2.33 32.43 15.22
N GLU A 227 -1.71 31.37 15.74
CA GLU A 227 -0.49 31.44 16.56
C GLU A 227 0.73 31.87 15.75
N ASN A 228 0.79 31.47 14.47
CA ASN A 228 1.88 31.81 13.57
C ASN A 228 1.83 33.29 13.13
N PHE A 229 0.62 33.87 13.10
CA PHE A 229 0.34 35.20 12.54
C PHE A 229 -0.33 36.17 13.51
N SER A 230 -1.65 36.06 13.68
CA SER A 230 -2.48 37.01 14.43
C SER A 230 -1.96 37.25 15.86
N MET A 231 -1.64 36.18 16.60
CA MET A 231 -1.17 36.28 17.99
C MET A 231 0.23 36.90 18.11
N LEU A 232 1.02 36.89 17.04
CA LEU A 232 2.32 37.55 16.97
C LEU A 232 2.24 38.95 16.35
N ASN A 233 1.04 39.47 16.09
CA ASN A 233 0.80 40.72 15.35
C ASN A 233 1.51 40.73 13.98
N ARG A 234 1.58 39.58 13.31
CA ARG A 234 2.15 39.43 11.96
C ARG A 234 1.02 39.23 10.95
N LYS A 235 1.15 39.90 9.81
CA LYS A 235 0.26 39.65 8.66
C LYS A 235 0.78 38.47 7.87
N ASP A 236 -0.13 37.60 7.46
CA ASP A 236 0.18 36.59 6.46
C ASP A 236 0.27 37.27 5.09
N ASP A 237 1.35 37.00 4.37
CA ASP A 237 1.57 37.45 3.00
C ASP A 237 0.98 36.47 1.97
N GLY A 238 0.42 35.35 2.45
CA GLY A 238 -0.14 34.26 1.64
C GLY A 238 0.92 33.47 0.87
N LYS A 239 2.21 33.68 1.14
CA LYS A 239 3.33 33.07 0.41
C LYS A 239 4.31 32.34 1.33
N THR A 240 4.45 32.81 2.56
CA THR A 240 5.51 32.36 3.47
C THR A 240 5.09 31.15 4.32
N SER A 241 3.81 31.03 4.66
CA SER A 241 3.31 29.87 5.42
C SER A 241 2.65 28.84 4.51
N VAL A 242 2.97 27.56 4.75
CA VAL A 242 2.30 26.43 4.10
C VAL A 242 1.12 25.99 4.97
N ILE A 243 -0.08 25.99 4.41
CA ILE A 243 -1.33 25.61 5.10
C ILE A 243 -1.67 24.15 4.74
N ILE A 244 -2.05 23.38 5.76
CA ILE A 244 -2.51 22.00 5.61
C ILE A 244 -3.99 22.05 5.20
N GLU A 245 -4.34 21.37 4.10
CA GLU A 245 -5.69 21.42 3.53
C GLU A 245 -6.75 20.78 4.44
N ASN A 246 -6.45 19.59 4.99
CA ASN A 246 -7.37 18.82 5.81
C ASN A 246 -6.75 18.47 7.17
N PRO A 247 -6.51 19.48 8.04
CA PRO A 247 -5.85 19.25 9.32
C PRO A 247 -6.78 18.48 10.26
N ARG A 248 -6.22 17.54 11.01
CA ARG A 248 -6.98 16.73 11.99
C ARG A 248 -7.32 17.51 13.26
N SER A 249 -6.51 18.51 13.59
CA SER A 249 -6.66 19.38 14.76
C SER A 249 -6.30 20.81 14.36
N SER A 250 -6.94 21.79 14.98
CA SER A 250 -6.63 23.21 14.79
C SER A 250 -5.20 23.57 15.23
N GLU A 251 -4.57 22.74 16.06
CA GLU A 251 -3.16 22.92 16.46
C GLU A 251 -2.16 22.64 15.32
N PHE A 252 -2.61 22.01 14.23
CA PHE A 252 -1.76 21.56 13.12
C PHE A 252 -2.28 22.06 11.76
N GLU A 253 -2.64 23.33 11.68
CA GLU A 253 -3.19 23.96 10.47
C GLU A 253 -2.09 24.48 9.54
N ALA A 254 -0.95 24.90 10.07
CA ALA A 254 0.08 25.60 9.31
C ALA A 254 1.50 25.19 9.72
N VAL A 255 2.43 25.25 8.77
CA VAL A 255 3.86 25.12 9.03
C VAL A 255 4.38 26.44 9.62
N ARG A 256 5.13 26.35 10.73
CA ARG A 256 5.67 27.53 11.41
C ARG A 256 6.58 28.36 10.48
N THR A 257 6.42 29.67 10.53
CA THR A 257 7.30 30.62 9.80
C THR A 257 8.39 31.21 10.70
N THR A 258 8.32 30.91 11.99
CA THR A 258 9.19 31.42 13.05
C THR A 258 9.21 30.44 14.21
N LEU A 259 10.25 30.50 15.05
CA LEU A 259 10.34 29.68 16.27
C LEU A 259 9.56 30.28 17.45
N MET A 260 9.13 31.54 17.34
CA MET A 260 8.49 32.28 18.43
C MET A 260 7.21 31.64 19.01
N PRO A 261 6.24 31.15 18.22
CA PRO A 261 5.02 30.54 18.74
C PRO A 261 5.34 29.31 19.61
N GLY A 262 6.25 28.46 19.12
CA GLY A 262 6.71 27.28 19.85
C GLY A 262 7.42 27.66 21.15
N LEU A 263 8.32 28.64 21.10
CA LEU A 263 9.03 29.13 22.29
C LEU A 263 8.06 29.71 23.34
N LEU A 264 7.11 30.54 22.93
CA LEU A 264 6.12 31.13 23.83
C LEU A 264 5.19 30.07 24.43
N LYS A 265 4.80 29.05 23.65
CA LYS A 265 4.08 27.88 24.18
C LYS A 265 4.90 27.15 25.23
N SER A 266 6.20 26.91 24.97
CA SER A 266 7.08 26.25 25.93
C SER A 266 7.16 27.05 27.24
N VAL A 267 7.29 28.37 27.17
CA VAL A 267 7.27 29.24 28.36
C VAL A 267 5.92 29.18 29.07
N LYS A 268 4.80 29.26 28.34
CA LYS A 268 3.44 29.16 28.91
C LYS A 268 3.23 27.86 29.69
N HIS A 269 3.68 26.73 29.16
CA HIS A 269 3.55 25.43 29.83
C HIS A 269 4.49 25.26 31.02
N ASN A 270 5.51 26.11 31.16
CA ASN A 270 6.52 26.04 32.22
C ASN A 270 6.48 27.25 33.16
N ILE A 271 5.36 27.97 33.25
CA ILE A 271 5.27 29.23 34.03
C ILE A 271 5.53 29.05 35.54
N ASP A 272 5.32 27.84 36.04
CA ASP A 272 5.52 27.44 37.44
C ASP A 272 6.99 27.08 37.76
N HIS A 273 7.86 27.01 36.75
CA HIS A 273 9.28 26.75 36.96
C HIS A 273 10.03 27.99 37.49
N PRO A 274 11.20 27.78 38.14
CA PRO A 274 12.04 28.87 38.65
C PRO A 274 12.39 29.89 37.56
N ARG A 275 12.18 31.17 37.88
CA ARG A 275 12.47 32.30 37.00
C ARG A 275 13.90 32.81 37.22
N PRO A 276 14.58 33.32 36.18
CA PRO A 276 14.13 33.46 34.79
C PRO A 276 14.19 32.13 34.00
N ILE A 277 13.19 31.89 33.14
CA ILE A 277 13.22 30.80 32.16
C ILE A 277 14.13 31.24 31.00
N LYS A 278 15.17 30.46 30.73
CA LYS A 278 16.16 30.67 29.67
C LYS A 278 16.40 29.35 28.94
#